data_AF-A0AAQ2XKL6-F1
#
_entry.id   AF-A0AAQ2XKL6-F1
#
_cell.length_a   1.000
_cell.length_b   1.000
_cell.length_c   1.000
_cell.angle_alpha   90.00
_cell.angle_beta   90.00
_cell.angle_gamma   90.00
#
_symmetry.space_group_name_H-M   'P 1'
#
loop_
_entity.id
_entity.type
_entity.pdbx_description
1 polymer ?
#
loop_
_entity_poly.entity_id
_entity_poly.type
_entity_poly.pdbx_seq_one_letter_code
_entity_poly.pdbx_strand_id
1 'polypeptide(L)'
;MFTGDERKITVAASEEMVGPIIDQFGKNIKVCANPDKTDKSNELLIEFYAVPSIILLGWLVGLGDVEVIGPKEVKEDMIDLLKKTSAKYDRQG
;
A
#
# COMPACT_ATOMS: atom_id res chain seq x y z
N MET A 1 1.66 20.54 -2.03
CA MET A 1 2.73 19.55 -2.30
C MET A 1 3.27 19.12 -0.94
N PHE A 2 3.32 17.82 -0.67
CA PHE A 2 3.83 17.29 0.60
C PHE A 2 5.33 17.55 0.68
N THR A 3 5.81 18.13 1.78
CA THR A 3 7.21 18.58 1.95
C THR A 3 8.11 17.45 2.46
N GLY A 4 7.98 16.24 1.91
CA GLY A 4 8.75 15.07 2.32
C GLY A 4 9.52 14.46 1.17
N ASP A 5 10.58 13.71 1.49
CA ASP A 5 11.36 12.98 0.51
C ASP A 5 10.61 11.74 0.02
N GLU A 6 10.73 11.45 -1.28
CA GLU A 6 10.26 10.19 -1.83
C GLU A 6 11.00 9.02 -1.19
N ARG A 7 10.25 7.97 -0.85
CA ARG A 7 10.80 6.72 -0.35
C ARG A 7 10.29 5.57 -1.18
N LYS A 8 11.07 4.50 -1.26
CA LYS A 8 10.63 3.25 -1.85
C LYS A 8 9.61 2.60 -0.93
N ILE A 9 8.38 2.46 -1.39
CA ILE A 9 7.28 1.75 -0.74
C ILE A 9 7.15 0.39 -1.40
N THR A 10 6.96 -0.65 -0.60
CA THR A 10 6.65 -2.01 -1.07
C THR A 10 5.27 -2.39 -0.57
N VAL A 11 4.40 -2.79 -1.49
CA VAL A 11 3.08 -3.32 -1.19
C VAL A 11 2.93 -4.75 -1.71
N ALA A 12 2.10 -5.55 -1.04
CA ALA A 12 1.61 -6.81 -1.56
C ALA A 12 0.18 -6.61 -2.04
N ALA A 13 -0.13 -7.04 -3.26
CA ALA A 13 -1.44 -6.88 -3.87
C ALA A 13 -1.67 -7.93 -4.97
N SER A 14 -2.91 -8.14 -5.39
CA SER A 14 -3.21 -8.95 -6.58
C SER A 14 -2.72 -8.30 -7.88
N GLU A 15 -2.62 -9.11 -8.94
CA GLU A 15 -2.21 -8.65 -10.28
C GLU A 15 -3.06 -7.50 -10.84
N GLU A 16 -4.35 -7.46 -10.52
CA GLU A 16 -5.27 -6.39 -10.93
C GLU A 16 -4.89 -5.02 -10.37
N MET A 17 -4.14 -4.96 -9.26
CA MET A 17 -3.69 -3.70 -8.65
C MET A 17 -2.45 -3.10 -9.32
N VAL A 18 -1.78 -3.83 -10.21
CA VAL A 18 -0.60 -3.33 -10.94
C VAL A 18 -0.98 -2.11 -11.80
N GLY A 19 -2.08 -2.19 -12.55
CA GLY A 19 -2.56 -1.09 -13.40
C GLY A 19 -2.81 0.22 -12.64
N PRO A 20 -3.67 0.21 -11.60
CA PRO A 20 -3.92 1.39 -10.76
C PRO A 20 -2.65 2.01 -10.15
N ILE A 21 -1.68 1.18 -9.75
CA ILE A 21 -0.41 1.67 -9.19
C ILE A 21 0.47 2.30 -10.29
N ILE A 22 0.51 1.72 -11.50
CA ILE A 22 1.20 2.32 -12.66
C ILE A 22 0.58 3.68 -13.01
N ASP A 23 -0.75 3.78 -13.04
CA ASP A 23 -1.45 5.01 -13.40
C ASP A 23 -1.11 6.17 -12.44
N GLN A 24 -0.90 5.85 -11.15
CA GLN A 24 -0.62 6.84 -10.12
C GLN A 24 0.87 7.22 -10.01
N PHE A 25 1.79 6.26 -10.10
CA PHE A 25 3.23 6.46 -9.83
C PHE A 25 4.12 6.35 -11.06
N GLY A 26 3.55 6.02 -12.22
CA GLY A 26 4.25 5.94 -13.49
C GLY A 26 5.10 4.69 -13.65
N LYS A 27 6.18 4.81 -14.43
CA LYS A 27 6.94 3.66 -14.96
C LYS A 27 8.07 3.17 -14.05
N ASN A 28 8.43 3.92 -13.01
CA ASN A 28 9.49 3.52 -12.08
C ASN A 28 8.92 2.63 -10.95
N ILE A 29 8.26 1.55 -11.36
CA ILE A 29 7.74 0.53 -10.46
C ILE A 29 8.41 -0.81 -10.75
N LYS A 30 8.56 -1.64 -9.72
CA LYS A 30 9.05 -3.00 -9.85
C LYS A 30 7.97 -3.96 -9.36
N VAL A 31 7.66 -4.95 -10.19
CA VAL A 31 6.66 -5.98 -9.88
C VAL A 31 7.37 -7.34 -9.84
N CYS A 32 7.18 -8.10 -8.79
CA CYS A 32 7.75 -9.44 -8.61
C CYS A 32 6.73 -10.37 -7.95
N ALA A 33 6.84 -11.68 -8.20
CA ALA A 33 6.06 -12.66 -7.43
C ALA A 33 6.39 -12.54 -5.93
N ASN A 34 5.39 -12.69 -5.06
CA ASN A 34 5.65 -12.76 -3.62
C ASN A 34 6.23 -14.14 -3.25
N PRO A 35 7.51 -14.24 -2.86
CA PRO A 35 8.15 -15.53 -2.57
C PRO A 35 7.58 -16.22 -1.33
N ASP A 36 6.94 -15.47 -0.42
CA ASP A 36 6.39 -15.99 0.82
C ASP A 36 4.97 -16.58 0.64
N LYS A 37 4.41 -16.50 -0.57
CA LYS A 37 3.11 -17.06 -0.93
C LYS A 37 3.30 -18.21 -1.91
N THR A 38 2.72 -19.37 -1.58
CA THR A 38 2.66 -20.52 -2.49
C THR A 38 1.73 -20.23 -3.66
N ASP A 39 2.04 -20.78 -4.85
CA ASP A 39 1.54 -20.51 -6.21
C ASP A 39 0.01 -20.35 -6.45
N LYS A 40 -0.84 -20.42 -5.41
CA LYS A 40 -2.30 -20.28 -5.50
C LYS A 40 -2.83 -18.88 -5.20
N SER A 41 -2.06 -18.01 -4.55
CA SER A 41 -2.39 -16.58 -4.46
C SER A 41 -1.54 -15.85 -5.49
N ASN A 42 -2.16 -15.31 -6.55
CA ASN A 42 -1.51 -14.45 -7.55
C ASN A 42 -1.09 -13.08 -6.94
N GLU A 43 -0.51 -13.11 -5.75
CA GLU A 43 -0.07 -11.95 -5.00
C GLU A 43 1.33 -11.54 -5.47
N LEU A 44 1.45 -10.26 -5.76
CA LEU A 44 2.65 -9.64 -6.26
C LEU A 44 3.19 -8.67 -5.22
N LEU A 45 4.51 -8.57 -5.16
CA LEU A 45 5.20 -7.47 -4.51
C LEU A 45 5.40 -6.35 -5.53
N ILE A 46 4.89 -5.17 -5.22
CA ILE A 46 4.97 -3.98 -6.06
C ILE A 46 5.78 -2.93 -5.30
N GLU A 47 6.93 -2.53 -5.84
CA GLU A 47 7.76 -1.45 -5.32
C GLU A 47 7.57 -0.19 -6.16
N PHE A 48 7.35 0.95 -5.52
CA PHE A 48 7.23 2.26 -6.15
C PHE A 48 7.80 3.36 -5.26
N TYR A 49 8.06 4.54 -5.81
CA TYR A 49 8.53 5.69 -5.05
C TYR A 49 7.40 6.69 -4.82
N ALA A 50 7.22 7.09 -3.56
CA ALA A 50 6.22 8.08 -3.18
C ALA A 50 6.64 8.78 -1.89
N VAL A 51 6.12 9.98 -1.66
CA VAL A 51 6.23 10.66 -0.37
C VAL A 51 5.22 10.02 0.61
N PRO A 52 5.67 9.40 1.72
CA PRO A 52 4.76 8.86 2.72
C PRO A 52 3.84 9.96 3.25
N SER A 53 2.54 9.74 3.16
CA SER A 53 1.55 10.72 3.60
C SER A 53 0.21 10.06 3.88
N ILE A 54 -0.62 10.73 4.67
CA ILE A 54 -2.00 10.29 4.93
C ILE A 54 -2.84 10.16 3.65
N ILE A 55 -2.55 10.94 2.61
CA ILE A 55 -3.24 10.85 1.32
C ILE A 55 -2.84 9.57 0.58
N LEU A 56 -1.54 9.24 0.56
CA LEU A 56 -1.08 7.96 0.02
C LEU A 56 -1.75 6.79 0.74
N LEU A 57 -1.73 6.79 2.07
CA LEU A 57 -2.31 5.71 2.87
C LEU A 57 -3.83 5.61 2.64
N GLY A 58 -4.55 6.74 2.63
CA GLY A 58 -5.98 6.75 2.33
C GLY A 58 -6.31 6.23 0.93
N TRP A 59 -5.49 6.55 -0.07
CA TRP A 59 -5.64 6.02 -1.42
C TRP A 59 -5.42 4.51 -1.48
N LEU A 60 -4.37 4.00 -0.85
CA LEU A 60 -4.09 2.56 -0.76
C LEU A 60 -5.22 1.80 -0.05
N VAL A 61 -5.77 2.36 1.04
CA VAL A 61 -6.97 1.80 1.71
C VAL A 61 -8.17 1.77 0.75
N GLY A 62 -8.35 2.81 -0.06
CA GLY A 62 -9.43 2.90 -1.03
C GLY A 62 -9.36 1.85 -2.15
N LEU A 63 -8.16 1.29 -2.43
CA LEU A 63 -8.00 0.19 -3.39
C LEU A 63 -8.50 -1.16 -2.86
N GLY A 64 -8.56 -1.33 -1.54
CA GLY A 64 -9.14 -2.51 -0.87
C GLY A 64 -8.27 -3.76 -0.82
N ASP A 65 -7.53 -4.09 -1.88
CA ASP A 65 -6.69 -5.29 -1.98
C ASP A 65 -5.18 -4.97 -1.99
N VAL A 66 -4.73 -4.15 -1.03
CA VAL A 66 -3.32 -3.73 -0.93
C VAL A 66 -2.85 -3.76 0.52
N GLU A 67 -1.79 -4.52 0.80
CA GLU A 67 -1.07 -4.52 2.08
C GLU A 67 0.25 -3.76 1.95
N VAL A 68 0.52 -2.82 2.88
CA VAL A 68 1.86 -2.21 2.98
C VAL A 68 2.83 -3.18 3.65
N ILE A 69 3.89 -3.54 2.94
CA ILE A 69 4.97 -4.41 3.44
C ILE A 69 6.11 -3.58 4.05
N GLY A 70 6.48 -2.48 3.39
CA GLY A 70 7.56 -1.64 3.84
C GLY A 70 7.61 -0.26 3.18
N PRO A 71 8.42 0.67 3.70
CA PRO A 71 9.30 0.49 4.85
C PRO A 71 8.50 0.44 6.17
N LYS A 72 9.15 0.01 7.26
CA LYS A 72 8.47 -0.34 8.53
C LYS A 72 7.59 0.80 9.04
N GLU A 73 8.10 2.02 8.99
CA GLU A 73 7.37 3.21 9.45
C GLU A 73 6.07 3.44 8.66
N VAL A 74 6.05 3.18 7.35
CA VAL A 74 4.84 3.34 6.52
C VAL A 74 3.84 2.22 6.80
N LYS A 75 4.33 1.02 7.09
CA LYS A 75 3.48 -0.09 7.54
C LYS A 75 2.83 0.24 8.89
N GLU A 76 3.60 0.80 9.83
CA GLU A 76 3.08 1.23 11.14
C GLU A 76 2.04 2.35 10.98
N ASP A 77 2.31 3.36 10.15
CA ASP A 77 1.35 4.44 9.87
C ASP A 77 0.05 3.91 9.24
N MET A 78 0.14 2.91 8.34
CA MET A 78 -1.03 2.26 7.76
C MET A 78 -1.86 1.52 8.82
N ILE A 79 -1.20 0.76 9.69
CA ILE A 79 -1.87 0.04 10.79
C ILE A 79 -2.59 1.02 11.71
N ASP A 80 -1.95 2.13 12.06
CA ASP A 80 -2.54 3.16 12.93
C ASP A 80 -3.72 3.86 12.26
N LEU A 81 -3.62 4.15 10.96
CA LEU A 81 -4.74 4.68 10.18
C LEU A 81 -5.95 3.73 10.20
N LEU A 82 -5.73 2.44 9.95
CA LEU A 82 -6.78 1.42 9.92
C LEU A 82 -7.43 1.26 11.30
N LYS A 83 -6.65 1.14 12.38
CA LYS A 83 -7.17 1.08 13.75
C LYS A 83 -8.00 2.31 14.10
N LYS A 84 -7.48 3.50 13.83
CA LYS A 84 -8.18 4.76 14.09
C LYS A 84 -9.47 4.85 13.30
N THR A 85 -9.49 4.34 12.07
CA THR A 85 -10.67 4.36 11.20
C THR A 85 -11.70 3.36 11.65
N SER A 86 -11.32 2.09 11.92
CA SER A 86 -12.20 1.05 12.48
C SER A 86 -12.89 1.51 13.75
N ALA A 87 -12.12 2.06 14.70
CA ALA A 87 -12.66 2.56 15.97
C ALA A 87 -13.70 3.70 15.83
N LYS A 88 -13.81 4.35 14.66
CA LYS A 88 -14.91 5.30 14.40
C LYS A 88 -16.23 4.59 14.09
N TYR A 89 -16.17 3.45 13.42
CA TYR A 89 -17.33 2.67 13.02
C TYR A 89 -17.76 1.68 14.12
N ASP A 90 -16.81 1.22 14.95
CA ASP A 90 -17.08 0.38 16.13
C ASP A 90 -17.83 1.12 17.26
N ARG A 91 -17.97 2.45 17.17
CA ARG A 91 -18.73 3.27 18.13
C ARG A 91 -20.25 3.15 17.99
N GLN A 92 -20.75 2.25 17.15
CA GLN A 92 -22.16 1.87 17.09
C GLN A 92 -22.36 0.54 17.82
N GLY A 93 -22.44 0.63 19.14
CA GLY A 93 -22.79 -0.46 20.06
C GLY A 93 -23.41 0.11 21.32
#